data_AF-A0A2K8SHM1-F1
#
_entry.id   AF-A0A2K8SHM1-F1
#
_cell.length_a   1.000
_cell.length_b   1.000
_cell.length_c   1.000
_cell.angle_alpha   90.00
_cell.angle_beta   90.00
_cell.angle_gamma   90.00
#
_symmetry.space_group_name_H-M   'P 1'
#
loop_
_entity.id
_entity.type
_entity.pdbx_description
1 polymer ?
#
loop_
_entity_poly.entity_id
_entity_poly.type
_entity_poly.pdbx_seq_one_letter_code
_entity_poly.pdbx_strand_id
1 'polypeptide(L)'
;MKDKQWGIDGKVIVKVRILPKEGVKLKPKITIADHFAQMSDPRIDRTKRHKLIDILTIAICAVICGADSWVAIETYGCAKSEWLKTFLELPNGIPSPDGDATRTHDTFARVFAQLNPQQFQSCFSEMLYLFCL
;
A
#
# COMPACT_ATOMS: atom_id res chain seq x y z
N MET A 1 -4.81 45.16 -22.34
CA MET A 1 -5.16 44.95 -23.76
C MET A 1 -4.37 43.75 -24.25
N LYS A 2 -5.07 42.68 -24.67
CA LYS A 2 -4.61 41.59 -25.57
C LYS A 2 -3.49 40.68 -25.00
N ASP A 3 -3.61 39.35 -24.90
CA ASP A 3 -4.27 38.41 -25.80
C ASP A 3 -4.89 37.19 -25.09
N LYS A 4 -6.07 36.81 -25.57
CA LYS A 4 -6.69 35.50 -25.35
C LYS A 4 -6.16 34.55 -26.43
N GLN A 5 -5.78 33.33 -26.06
CA GLN A 5 -5.72 32.21 -27.01
C GLN A 5 -6.57 31.05 -26.47
N TRP A 6 -7.37 30.48 -27.37
CA TRP A 6 -8.44 29.53 -27.15
C TRP A 6 -8.21 28.29 -28.03
N GLY A 7 -8.67 27.13 -27.56
CA GLY A 7 -8.83 25.87 -28.31
C GLY A 7 -8.30 24.66 -27.53
N ILE A 8 -8.93 23.48 -27.49
CA ILE A 8 -10.18 22.91 -28.01
C ILE A 8 -10.49 21.70 -27.08
N ASP A 9 -11.73 21.24 -26.99
CA ASP A 9 -12.18 20.03 -26.24
C ASP A 9 -12.79 20.18 -24.84
N GLY A 10 -13.32 21.37 -24.49
CA GLY A 10 -14.50 21.48 -23.62
C GLY A 10 -14.46 20.84 -22.22
N LYS A 11 -13.31 20.35 -21.75
CA LYS A 11 -13.11 19.83 -20.39
C LYS A 11 -12.32 20.86 -19.61
N VAL A 12 -13.02 21.58 -18.74
CA VAL A 12 -12.41 22.33 -17.64
C VAL A 12 -11.76 21.29 -16.72
N ILE A 13 -10.50 20.93 -16.98
CA ILE A 13 -9.67 20.29 -15.97
C ILE A 13 -9.31 21.42 -15.02
N VAL A 14 -10.10 21.58 -13.97
CA VAL A 14 -9.68 22.32 -12.79
C VAL A 14 -8.45 21.58 -12.28
N LYS A 15 -7.27 21.95 -12.77
CA LYS A 15 -6.02 21.52 -12.16
C LYS A 15 -6.01 22.27 -10.84
N VAL A 16 -6.60 21.67 -9.81
CA VAL A 16 -6.52 22.16 -8.43
C VAL A 16 -5.06 22.04 -8.03
N ARG A 17 -4.25 22.98 -8.51
CA ARG A 17 -2.93 23.26 -8.00
C ARG A 17 -3.21 23.95 -6.68
N ILE A 18 -3.36 23.14 -5.64
CA ILE A 18 -3.29 23.62 -4.25
C ILE A 18 -1.91 24.28 -4.17
N LEU A 19 -1.86 25.60 -4.33
CA LEU A 19 -0.67 26.37 -4.00
C LEU A 19 -0.61 26.36 -2.47
N PRO A 20 0.38 25.69 -1.85
CA PRO A 20 0.51 25.72 -0.40
C PRO A 20 0.71 27.18 0.01
N LYS A 21 -0.15 27.67 0.90
CA LYS A 21 0.03 29.00 1.49
C LYS A 21 1.34 29.02 2.26
N GLU A 22 2.08 30.11 2.12
CA GLU A 22 3.45 30.31 2.58
C GLU A 22 3.65 29.83 4.02
N GLY A 23 4.71 29.02 4.23
CA GLY A 23 5.20 28.67 5.57
C GLY A 23 4.95 27.25 6.08
N VAL A 24 4.15 26.42 5.38
CA VAL A 24 4.02 25.00 5.78
C VAL A 24 5.21 24.21 5.25
N LYS A 25 6.17 23.90 6.13
CA LYS A 25 7.18 22.87 5.88
C LYS A 25 6.43 21.54 5.74
N LEU A 26 6.14 21.13 4.51
CA LEU A 26 5.52 19.84 4.25
C LEU A 26 6.49 18.77 4.77
N LYS A 27 6.06 18.03 5.80
CA LYS A 27 6.76 16.79 6.21
C LYS A 27 6.94 15.96 4.93
N PRO A 28 8.12 15.37 4.67
CA PRO A 28 8.31 14.55 3.49
C PRO A 28 7.18 13.53 3.41
N LYS A 29 6.62 13.31 2.22
CA LYS A 29 5.64 12.24 1.99
C LYS A 29 6.40 10.91 2.10
N ILE A 30 6.59 10.45 3.33
CA ILE A 30 7.15 9.14 3.61
C ILE A 30 6.02 8.14 3.33
N THR A 31 6.28 7.19 2.44
CA THR A 31 5.33 6.15 2.05
C THR A 31 5.45 4.96 2.98
N ILE A 32 4.46 4.06 2.96
CA ILE A 32 4.56 2.76 3.64
C ILE A 32 5.82 2.02 3.16
N ALA A 33 6.14 2.10 1.87
CA ALA A 33 7.37 1.52 1.32
C ALA A 33 8.65 2.02 2.00
N ASP A 34 8.72 3.30 2.34
CA ASP A 34 9.89 3.88 2.99
C ASP A 34 10.06 3.40 4.43
N HIS A 35 8.96 3.22 5.18
CA HIS A 35 9.00 2.70 6.55
C HIS A 35 9.43 1.24 6.64
N PHE A 36 9.07 0.45 5.62
CA PHE A 36 9.40 -0.96 5.55
C PHE A 36 10.63 -1.23 4.67
N ALA A 37 11.31 -0.21 4.14
CA ALA A 37 12.48 -0.35 3.27
C ALA A 37 13.67 -1.02 3.96
N GLN A 38 13.81 -0.84 5.27
CA GLN A 38 14.87 -1.45 6.08
C GLN A 38 14.53 -2.88 6.53
N MET A 39 13.34 -3.39 6.18
CA MET A 39 12.92 -4.73 6.56
C MET A 39 13.56 -5.76 5.63
N SER A 40 14.30 -6.69 6.22
CA SER A 40 14.83 -7.84 5.49
C SER A 40 13.69 -8.78 5.15
N ASP A 41 13.63 -9.26 3.91
CA ASP A 41 12.67 -10.28 3.49
C ASP A 41 13.18 -11.69 3.89
N PRO A 42 12.60 -12.33 4.93
CA PRO A 42 13.07 -13.61 5.44
C PRO A 42 12.68 -14.78 4.54
N ARG A 43 11.87 -14.54 3.50
CA ARG A 43 11.37 -15.57 2.60
C ARG A 43 12.50 -16.04 1.71
N ILE A 44 12.48 -17.32 1.37
CA ILE A 44 13.38 -17.89 0.36
C ILE A 44 13.02 -17.38 -1.03
N ASP A 45 14.01 -17.12 -1.90
CA ASP A 45 13.79 -16.46 -3.19
C ASP A 45 12.75 -17.16 -4.08
N ARG A 46 12.75 -18.51 -4.11
CA ARG A 46 11.75 -19.30 -4.85
C ARG A 46 10.29 -19.06 -4.41
N THR A 47 10.06 -18.47 -3.24
CA THR A 47 8.72 -18.15 -2.70
C THR A 47 8.34 -16.68 -2.83
N LYS A 48 9.22 -15.82 -3.36
CA LYS A 48 8.99 -14.37 -3.52
C LYS A 48 8.18 -14.04 -4.77
N ARG A 49 6.99 -14.63 -4.91
CA ARG A 49 6.06 -14.31 -6.01
C ARG A 49 5.51 -12.88 -5.88
N HIS A 50 5.21 -12.44 -4.66
CA HIS A 50 4.72 -11.09 -4.41
C HIS A 50 5.77 -10.29 -3.63
N LYS A 51 5.89 -9.00 -3.93
CA LYS A 51 6.80 -8.11 -3.19
C LYS A 51 6.40 -8.08 -1.73
N LEU A 52 7.39 -8.08 -0.83
CA LEU A 52 7.12 -8.04 0.61
C LEU A 52 6.30 -6.80 0.96
N ILE A 53 6.66 -5.65 0.37
CA ILE A 53 5.96 -4.39 0.61
C ILE A 53 4.49 -4.42 0.21
N ASP A 54 4.16 -5.08 -0.91
CA ASP A 54 2.78 -5.21 -1.37
C ASP A 54 1.95 -6.02 -0.36
N ILE A 55 2.51 -7.14 0.12
CA ILE A 55 1.85 -8.00 1.12
C ILE A 55 1.62 -7.23 2.42
N LEU A 56 2.64 -6.53 2.92
CA LEU A 56 2.55 -5.76 4.16
C LEU A 56 1.53 -4.62 4.04
N THR A 57 1.54 -3.90 2.92
CA THR A 57 0.63 -2.78 2.69
C THR A 57 -0.82 -3.26 2.62
N ILE A 58 -1.10 -4.36 1.92
CA ILE A 58 -2.45 -4.95 1.87
C ILE A 58 -2.91 -5.36 3.27
N ALA A 59 -2.06 -6.04 4.04
CA ALA A 59 -2.40 -6.49 5.38
C ALA A 59 -2.71 -5.32 6.32
N ILE A 60 -1.87 -4.27 6.31
CA ILE A 60 -2.09 -3.07 7.13
C ILE A 60 -3.39 -2.36 6.74
N CYS A 61 -3.62 -2.12 5.44
CA CYS A 61 -4.86 -1.51 4.98
C CYS A 61 -6.10 -2.31 5.39
N ALA A 62 -6.05 -3.63 5.25
CA ALA A 62 -7.15 -4.51 5.63
C ALA A 62 -7.44 -4.45 7.13
N VAL A 63 -6.41 -4.53 7.98
CA VAL A 63 -6.55 -4.46 9.45
C VAL A 63 -7.09 -3.10 9.89
N ILE A 64 -6.64 -2.00 9.29
CA ILE A 64 -7.21 -0.66 9.55
C ILE A 64 -8.69 -0.60 9.17
N CYS A 65 -9.10 -1.32 8.12
CA CYS A 65 -10.49 -1.46 7.71
C CYS A 65 -11.29 -2.50 8.53
N GLY A 66 -10.70 -3.07 9.58
CA GLY A 66 -11.37 -3.99 10.49
C GLY A 66 -11.24 -5.47 10.14
N ALA A 67 -10.34 -5.87 9.24
CA ALA A 67 -10.05 -7.28 9.01
C ALA A 67 -9.34 -7.88 10.23
N ASP A 68 -9.89 -8.98 10.76
CA ASP A 68 -9.42 -9.66 11.97
C ASP A 68 -8.86 -11.08 11.70
N SER A 69 -8.85 -11.50 10.43
CA SER A 69 -8.38 -12.80 10.00
C SER A 69 -7.65 -12.72 8.66
N TRP A 70 -6.78 -13.71 8.38
CA TRP A 70 -6.07 -13.80 7.10
C TRP A 70 -7.02 -13.88 5.90
N VAL A 71 -8.15 -14.57 6.06
CA VAL A 71 -9.21 -14.65 5.05
C VAL A 71 -9.86 -13.29 4.82
N ALA A 72 -10.11 -12.52 5.89
CA ALA A 72 -10.65 -11.16 5.75
C ALA A 72 -9.66 -10.22 5.05
N ILE A 73 -8.36 -10.35 5.31
CA ILE A 73 -7.30 -9.58 4.63
C ILE A 73 -7.26 -9.87 3.14
N GLU A 74 -7.33 -11.14 2.78
CA GLU A 74 -7.38 -11.57 1.38
C GLU A 74 -8.65 -11.04 0.69
N THR A 75 -9.82 -11.20 1.34
CA THR A 75 -11.10 -10.70 0.84
C THR A 75 -11.04 -9.20 0.60
N TYR A 76 -10.42 -8.44 1.51
CA TYR A 76 -10.17 -7.01 1.33
C TYR A 76 -9.28 -6.74 0.11
N GLY A 77 -8.17 -7.48 -0.03
CA GLY A 77 -7.26 -7.37 -1.16
C GLY A 77 -7.96 -7.57 -2.50
N CYS A 78 -8.80 -8.60 -2.61
CA CYS A 78 -9.62 -8.85 -3.80
C CYS A 78 -10.64 -7.74 -4.04
N ALA A 79 -11.39 -7.35 -3.01
CA ALA A 79 -12.44 -6.33 -3.11
C ALA A 79 -11.90 -4.93 -3.46
N LYS A 80 -10.64 -4.64 -3.10
CA LYS A 80 -9.98 -3.36 -3.34
C LYS A 80 -8.86 -3.46 -4.37
N SER A 81 -8.82 -4.52 -5.19
CA SER A 81 -7.68 -4.80 -6.06
C SER A 81 -7.37 -3.67 -7.03
N GLU A 82 -8.40 -3.06 -7.63
CA GLU A 82 -8.29 -1.95 -8.57
C GLU A 82 -7.74 -0.70 -7.88
N TRP A 83 -8.16 -0.45 -6.65
CA TRP A 83 -7.67 0.68 -5.85
C TRP A 83 -6.22 0.45 -5.39
N LEU A 84 -5.89 -0.76 -4.95
CA LEU A 84 -4.54 -1.14 -4.53
C LEU A 84 -3.53 -1.01 -5.68
N LYS A 85 -3.91 -1.37 -6.91
CA LYS A 85 -3.09 -1.20 -8.12
C LYS A 85 -2.77 0.26 -8.47
N THR A 86 -3.43 1.24 -7.85
CA THR A 86 -3.12 2.66 -8.11
C THR A 86 -1.80 3.10 -7.46
N PHE A 87 -1.33 2.37 -6.45
CA PHE A 87 -0.09 2.69 -5.72
C PHE A 87 0.79 1.47 -5.40
N LEU A 88 0.31 0.24 -5.59
CA LEU A 88 1.09 -0.99 -5.52
C LEU A 88 1.34 -1.55 -6.91
N GLU A 89 2.51 -2.16 -7.13
CA GLU A 89 2.84 -2.76 -8.42
C GLU A 89 2.12 -4.09 -8.66
N LEU A 90 1.95 -4.92 -7.62
CA LEU A 90 1.24 -6.20 -7.67
C LEU A 90 1.57 -7.04 -8.91
N PRO A 91 2.85 -7.38 -9.15
CA PRO A 91 3.28 -8.04 -10.39
C PRO A 91 2.59 -9.38 -10.65
N ASN A 92 2.13 -10.05 -9.59
CA ASN A 92 1.39 -11.31 -9.64
C ASN A 92 -0.03 -11.17 -9.06
N GLY A 93 -0.57 -9.95 -8.99
CA GLY A 93 -1.86 -9.67 -8.38
C GLY A 93 -1.86 -9.76 -6.85
N ILE A 94 -3.05 -9.86 -6.28
CA ILE A 94 -3.25 -10.03 -4.84
C ILE A 94 -2.64 -11.37 -4.41
N PRO A 95 -1.87 -11.40 -3.31
CA PRO A 95 -1.36 -12.65 -2.75
C PRO A 95 -2.51 -13.64 -2.55
N SER A 96 -2.43 -14.70 -3.34
CA SER A 96 -3.42 -15.76 -3.55
C SER A 96 -4.55 -15.51 -4.58
N PRO A 97 -4.26 -15.71 -5.89
CA PRO A 97 -5.24 -15.62 -6.96
C PRO A 97 -5.66 -16.98 -7.59
N ASP A 98 -5.34 -18.12 -6.97
CA ASP A 98 -5.37 -19.45 -7.62
C ASP A 98 -6.79 -20.03 -7.88
N GLY A 99 -7.86 -19.39 -7.38
CA GLY A 99 -9.23 -19.94 -7.45
C GLY A 99 -9.50 -21.13 -6.52
N ASP A 100 -8.48 -21.61 -5.78
CA ASP A 100 -8.63 -22.61 -4.72
C ASP A 100 -8.74 -21.91 -3.36
N ALA A 101 -9.96 -21.86 -2.82
CA ALA A 101 -10.31 -21.28 -1.52
C ALA A 101 -9.69 -22.03 -0.31
N THR A 102 -8.96 -23.12 -0.54
CA THR A 102 -8.45 -24.00 0.54
C THR A 102 -7.02 -23.66 1.00
N ARG A 103 -6.26 -22.82 0.26
CA ARG A 103 -4.84 -22.50 0.55
C ARG A 103 -4.53 -21.01 0.66
N THR A 104 -5.57 -20.20 0.64
CA THR A 104 -5.53 -18.81 0.16
C THR A 104 -5.08 -17.82 1.25
N HIS A 105 -5.33 -18.20 2.51
CA HIS A 105 -4.84 -17.56 3.73
C HIS A 105 -3.36 -17.88 4.07
N ASP A 106 -2.75 -18.86 3.40
CA ASP A 106 -1.40 -19.31 3.75
C ASP A 106 -0.31 -18.27 3.42
N THR A 107 -0.50 -17.44 2.39
CA THR A 107 0.57 -16.52 1.96
C THR A 107 0.83 -15.45 3.01
N PHE A 108 -0.22 -14.78 3.49
CA PHE A 108 -0.10 -13.79 4.57
C PHE A 108 0.41 -14.45 5.85
N ALA A 109 -0.23 -15.55 6.28
CA ALA A 109 0.16 -16.26 7.50
C ALA A 109 1.64 -16.68 7.48
N ARG A 110 2.13 -17.25 6.37
CA ARG A 110 3.54 -17.69 6.23
C ARG A 110 4.52 -16.54 6.22
N VAL A 111 4.20 -15.44 5.54
CA VAL A 111 5.05 -14.24 5.53
C VAL A 111 5.16 -13.71 6.96
N PHE A 112 4.04 -13.46 7.62
CA PHE A 112 4.01 -12.90 8.97
C PHE A 112 4.62 -13.83 10.03
N ALA A 113 4.50 -15.16 9.87
CA ALA A 113 5.16 -16.12 10.75
C ALA A 113 6.70 -16.13 10.61
N GLN A 114 7.24 -15.70 9.48
CA GLN A 114 8.68 -15.65 9.22
C GLN A 114 9.29 -14.27 9.52
N LEU A 115 8.46 -13.23 9.60
CA LEU A 115 8.93 -11.88 9.90
C LEU A 115 9.51 -11.79 11.31
N ASN A 116 10.57 -11.01 11.46
CA ASN A 116 11.07 -10.64 12.77
C ASN A 116 10.03 -9.71 13.45
N PRO A 117 9.38 -10.15 14.55
CA PRO A 117 8.28 -9.39 15.13
C PRO A 117 8.75 -8.07 15.75
N GLN A 118 9.97 -8.02 16.30
CA GLN A 118 10.52 -6.77 16.86
C GLN A 118 10.79 -5.74 15.75
N GLN A 119 11.39 -6.18 14.63
CA GLN A 119 11.64 -5.28 13.49
C GLN A 119 10.33 -4.78 12.88
N PHE A 120 9.35 -5.68 12.71
CA PHE A 120 8.03 -5.32 12.22
C PHE A 120 7.32 -4.31 13.14
N GLN A 121 7.33 -4.56 14.45
CA GLN A 121 6.73 -3.65 15.42
C GLN A 121 7.38 -2.26 15.39
N SER A 122 8.70 -2.15 15.30
CA SER A 122 9.40 -0.86 15.22
C SER A 122 8.98 -0.08 13.98
N CYS A 123 9.04 -0.70 12.79
CA CYS A 123 8.61 -0.08 11.53
C CYS A 123 7.13 0.34 11.57
N PHE A 124 6.26 -0.53 12.10
CA PHE A 124 4.83 -0.25 12.20
C PHE A 124 4.52 0.88 13.19
N SER A 125 5.23 0.93 14.32
CA SER A 125 5.07 1.99 15.32
C SER A 125 5.50 3.34 14.75
N GLU A 126 6.64 3.42 14.06
CA GLU A 126 7.10 4.65 13.40
C GLU A 126 6.08 5.16 12.38
N MET A 127 5.52 4.25 11.57
CA MET A 127 4.45 4.58 10.63
C MET A 127 3.23 5.18 11.35
N LEU A 128 2.79 4.57 12.46
CA LEU A 128 1.65 5.06 13.24
C LEU A 128 1.92 6.42 13.91
N TYR A 129 3.11 6.62 14.48
CA TYR A 129 3.48 7.88 15.11
C TYR A 129 3.43 9.06 14.14
N LEU A 130 3.77 8.84 12.87
CA LEU A 130 3.72 9.89 11.84
C LEU A 130 2.33 10.08 11.24
N PHE A 131 1.45 9.09 11.33
CA PHE A 131 0.07 9.21 10.85
C PHE A 131 -0.85 9.93 11.86
N CYS A 132 -0.57 9.79 13.16
CA CYS A 132 -1.34 10.44 14.24
C CYS A 132 -0.84 11.84 14.66
N LEU A 133 0.26 12.38 14.09
CA LEU A 133 0.86 13.69 14.41
C LEU A 133 1.08 14.57 13.16
#